data_AF-A0A3D0XXJ8-F1
#
_entry.id   AF-A0A3D0XXJ8-F1
#
_cell.length_a   1.000
_cell.length_b   1.000
_cell.length_c   1.000
_cell.angle_alpha   90.00
_cell.angle_beta   90.00
_cell.angle_gamma   90.00
#
_symmetry.space_group_name_H-M   'P 1'
#
loop_
_entity.id
_entity.type
_entity.pdbx_description
1 polymer ?
#
loop_
_entity_poly.entity_id
_entity_poly.type
_entity_poly.pdbx_seq_one_letter_code
_entity_poly.pdbx_strand_id
1 'polypeptide(L)'
;MNIEDVLKSYRNGDLKDSLIFANIRSFLDDTVMDELIERRKEFKLDNLDITNLLTVRPRTFEYTDKYIKRRKEFRFINRDIIRLICNIEYTDKDQYYKYMDQYIERRKELRFTKFDIMRLLFNLANPEYTEKYIERRTEFNFTKYDIIGLVSETKNIKYIESYIKRRKEFEFDNDDIVRFVCSTRNFEYISSYIERRKEFGFDKNNIINLLFSIDNPEYIRSFIEEQDEYEWEDKEIFMLEVLSGNIDYVDSFDDNSGATINLPSKMTVGIEIETFGEMPREKLEKLVLDWKCKDDDSLIPSTITEIGTEIVSPSNPLLTGDNIETTKRIRRICTILNVVGQYVNRRCAGHIHIGADYLTSVQAWQNLIEIWMNSESIIYIIGNKKGEIPRISILDQAAPISKDFYNMVNSGKINLSIDKDLEEFKKKLCNAQGKRTKGMNFKNLSEDNKHTIEFRLPNGTIDSNTWIENINLFGGLIKIAEDLANIQQKVELERTEEEKNILVCFENIRNKKLTEQETLEQLLQMVIPEENRECYRQRYKINARLLEANSKLKNSLKKKFAEGAIIIGKQELGRRILATGDRVTGDEYGVASGIISEGLMSIKDKKKEK
;
A
#
# COMPACT_ATOMS: atom_id res chain seq x y z
N MET A 1 -22.85 29.80 20.30
CA MET A 1 -22.20 28.51 20.52
C MET A 1 -21.86 28.42 22.00
N ASN A 2 -22.03 27.28 22.64
CA ASN A 2 -21.59 27.06 24.03
C ASN A 2 -20.42 26.06 24.07
N ILE A 3 -19.83 25.82 25.25
CA ILE A 3 -18.70 24.87 25.39
C ILE A 3 -19.08 23.46 24.93
N GLU A 4 -20.31 23.01 25.18
CA GLU A 4 -20.77 21.68 24.77
C GLU A 4 -20.87 21.55 23.24
N ASP A 5 -21.33 22.59 22.55
CA ASP A 5 -21.37 22.66 21.09
C ASP A 5 -19.95 22.57 20.50
N VAL A 6 -18.99 23.30 21.08
CA VAL A 6 -17.58 23.26 20.66
C VAL A 6 -17.00 21.86 20.84
N LEU A 7 -17.23 21.24 22.00
CA LEU A 7 -16.70 19.91 22.30
C LEU A 7 -17.32 18.83 21.43
N LYS A 8 -18.60 18.98 21.08
CA LYS A 8 -19.29 18.11 20.14
C LYS A 8 -18.64 18.21 18.75
N SER A 9 -18.42 19.42 18.25
CA SER A 9 -17.75 19.63 16.96
C SER A 9 -16.29 19.18 16.96
N TYR A 10 -15.55 19.39 18.05
CA TYR A 10 -14.19 18.87 18.23
C TYR A 10 -14.16 17.34 18.09
N ARG A 11 -15.05 16.64 18.80
CA ARG A 11 -15.11 15.16 18.82
C ARG A 11 -15.57 14.56 17.49
N ASN A 12 -16.41 15.28 16.75
CA ASN A 12 -16.86 14.86 15.42
C ASN A 12 -15.79 15.04 14.34
N GLY A 13 -14.66 15.69 14.65
CA GLY A 13 -13.62 15.99 13.67
C GLY A 13 -13.96 17.16 12.76
N ASP A 14 -14.96 17.97 13.12
CA ASP A 14 -15.45 19.12 12.35
C ASP A 14 -14.41 20.25 12.26
N LEU A 15 -13.29 20.15 12.97
CA LEU A 15 -12.13 21.05 12.83
C LEU A 15 -11.48 21.03 11.44
N LYS A 16 -11.89 20.11 10.55
CA LYS A 16 -11.48 20.07 9.13
C LYS A 16 -12.44 20.83 8.20
N ASP A 17 -13.63 21.18 8.66
CA ASP A 17 -14.59 22.01 7.92
C ASP A 17 -14.25 23.49 8.13
N SER A 18 -13.90 24.20 7.05
CA SER A 18 -13.38 25.57 7.12
C SER A 18 -14.36 26.57 7.72
N LEU A 19 -15.67 26.35 7.58
CA LEU A 19 -16.70 27.26 8.08
C LEU A 19 -16.96 27.05 9.58
N ILE A 20 -17.02 25.78 10.01
CA ILE A 20 -17.18 25.43 11.43
C ILE A 20 -15.90 25.78 12.22
N PHE A 21 -14.73 25.54 11.61
CA PHE A 21 -13.44 25.87 12.20
C PHE A 21 -13.30 27.36 12.53
N ALA A 22 -13.72 28.27 11.63
CA ALA A 22 -13.66 29.71 11.87
C ALA A 22 -14.54 30.15 13.05
N ASN A 23 -15.74 29.57 13.19
CA ASN A 23 -16.67 29.85 14.28
C ASN A 23 -16.16 29.32 15.64
N ILE A 24 -15.55 28.13 15.65
CA ILE A 24 -14.90 27.59 16.85
C ILE A 24 -13.72 28.45 17.26
N ARG A 25 -12.90 28.90 16.30
CA ARG A 25 -11.73 29.73 16.55
C ARG A 25 -12.06 31.07 17.17
N SER A 26 -13.14 31.72 16.74
CA SER A 26 -13.57 33.01 17.31
C SER A 26 -14.19 32.86 18.70
N PHE A 27 -14.87 31.75 18.97
CA PHE A 27 -15.53 31.48 20.26
C PHE A 27 -14.55 31.06 21.37
N LEU A 28 -13.49 30.33 21.04
CA LEU A 28 -12.48 29.87 22.00
C LEU A 28 -11.49 30.97 22.40
N ASP A 29 -12.01 32.06 22.95
CA ASP A 29 -11.20 33.09 23.59
C ASP A 29 -10.47 32.55 24.84
N ASP A 30 -9.66 33.38 25.48
CA ASP A 30 -8.86 32.97 26.63
C ASP A 30 -9.71 32.65 27.87
N THR A 31 -10.86 33.30 28.02
CA THR A 31 -11.79 33.07 29.15
C THR A 31 -12.49 31.72 29.00
N VAL A 32 -13.07 31.47 27.82
CA VAL A 32 -13.76 30.22 27.49
C VAL A 32 -12.78 29.04 27.57
N MET A 33 -11.54 29.25 27.17
CA MET A 33 -10.50 28.22 27.19
C MET A 33 -10.00 27.91 28.58
N ASP A 34 -9.82 28.93 29.44
CA ASP A 34 -9.57 28.72 30.85
C ASP A 34 -10.72 27.90 31.49
N GLU A 35 -11.99 28.27 31.23
CA GLU A 35 -13.14 27.52 31.75
C GLU A 35 -13.13 26.05 31.31
N LEU A 36 -12.91 25.82 30.01
CA LEU A 36 -12.90 24.49 29.42
C LEU A 36 -11.77 23.63 30.00
N ILE A 37 -10.59 24.20 30.21
CA ILE A 37 -9.43 23.48 30.76
C ILE A 37 -9.61 23.20 32.27
N GLU A 38 -10.18 24.12 33.04
CA GLU A 38 -10.48 23.87 34.45
C GLU A 38 -11.55 22.76 34.61
N ARG A 39 -12.53 22.73 33.70
CA ARG A 39 -13.59 21.72 33.65
C ARG A 39 -13.23 20.46 32.84
N ARG A 40 -11.96 20.29 32.45
CA ARG A 40 -11.48 19.17 31.61
C ARG A 40 -11.90 17.78 32.09
N LYS A 41 -12.00 17.57 33.40
CA LYS A 41 -12.43 16.29 33.99
C LYS A 41 -13.89 16.00 33.71
N GLU A 42 -14.74 17.01 33.79
CA GLU A 42 -16.17 16.90 33.45
C GLU A 42 -16.34 16.50 31.98
N PHE A 43 -15.50 17.09 31.12
CA PHE A 43 -15.52 16.86 29.69
C PHE A 43 -14.65 15.70 29.21
N LYS A 44 -14.02 14.94 30.13
CA LYS A 44 -13.14 13.80 29.80
C LYS A 44 -12.06 14.12 28.76
N LEU A 45 -11.50 15.33 28.83
CA LEU A 45 -10.46 15.76 27.90
C LEU A 45 -9.09 15.26 28.38
N ASP A 46 -8.34 14.69 27.45
CA ASP A 46 -6.96 14.29 27.69
C ASP A 46 -5.95 15.42 27.39
N ASN A 47 -4.66 15.14 27.54
CA ASN A 47 -3.62 16.14 27.34
C ASN A 47 -3.49 16.56 25.86
N LEU A 48 -3.76 15.64 24.93
CA LEU A 48 -3.71 15.91 23.49
C LEU A 48 -4.88 16.80 23.10
N ASP A 49 -6.06 16.57 23.66
CA ASP A 49 -7.23 17.42 23.50
C ASP A 49 -6.93 18.85 23.96
N ILE A 50 -6.37 19.00 25.16
CA ILE A 50 -6.00 20.31 25.71
C ILE A 50 -4.97 20.99 24.82
N THR A 51 -3.95 20.27 24.36
CA THR A 51 -2.92 20.83 23.47
C THR A 51 -3.55 21.28 22.14
N ASN A 52 -4.37 20.44 21.51
CA ASN A 52 -5.05 20.77 20.27
C ASN A 52 -5.92 22.02 20.44
N LEU A 53 -6.74 22.09 21.50
CA LEU A 53 -7.62 23.23 21.80
C LEU A 53 -6.84 24.51 22.10
N LEU A 54 -5.73 24.43 22.85
CA LEU A 54 -4.86 25.58 23.09
C LEU A 54 -4.24 26.09 21.78
N THR A 55 -3.96 25.20 20.81
CA THR A 55 -3.38 25.55 19.51
C THR A 55 -4.39 25.91 18.42
N VAL A 56 -5.71 25.85 18.67
CA VAL A 56 -6.76 26.21 17.67
C VAL A 56 -6.58 27.63 17.14
N ARG A 57 -6.13 28.55 17.99
CA ARG A 57 -5.76 29.91 17.62
C ARG A 57 -4.43 30.29 18.27
N PRO A 58 -3.64 31.17 17.65
CA PRO A 58 -2.49 31.75 18.31
C PRO A 58 -2.90 32.47 19.59
N ARG A 59 -2.04 32.44 20.61
CA ARG A 59 -2.30 33.08 21.90
C ARG A 59 -1.12 33.92 22.33
N THR A 60 -1.39 34.92 23.16
CA THR A 60 -0.36 35.78 23.72
C THR A 60 0.74 34.98 24.42
N PHE A 61 1.93 35.58 24.49
CA PHE A 61 3.06 34.98 25.18
C PHE A 61 2.72 34.69 26.64
N GLU A 62 2.10 35.64 27.35
CA GLU A 62 1.74 35.52 28.75
C GLU A 62 0.75 34.38 28.99
N TYR A 63 -0.26 34.26 28.12
CA TYR A 63 -1.24 33.19 28.21
C TYR A 63 -0.59 31.83 27.93
N THR A 64 0.26 31.75 26.91
CA THR A 64 0.97 30.50 26.59
C THR A 64 1.91 30.09 27.72
N ASP A 65 2.68 31.03 28.28
CA ASP A 65 3.60 30.80 29.38
C ASP A 65 2.89 30.36 30.68
N LYS A 66 1.69 30.89 30.96
CA LYS A 66 0.82 30.45 32.07
C LYS A 66 0.61 28.92 32.03
N TYR A 67 0.30 28.38 30.85
CA TYR A 67 0.05 26.94 30.69
C TYR A 67 1.33 26.10 30.68
N ILE A 68 2.41 26.60 30.08
CA ILE A 68 3.70 25.92 30.09
C ILE A 68 4.24 25.78 31.52
N LYS A 69 4.09 26.81 32.36
CA LYS A 69 4.45 26.75 33.80
C LYS A 69 3.66 25.68 34.55
N ARG A 70 2.40 25.45 34.17
CA ARG A 70 1.53 24.40 34.70
C ARG A 70 1.72 23.04 34.02
N ARG A 71 2.79 22.82 33.24
CA ARG A 71 3.01 21.56 32.50
C ARG A 71 2.88 20.27 33.31
N LYS A 72 3.23 20.28 34.60
CA LYS A 72 3.11 19.08 35.46
C LYS A 72 1.65 18.73 35.72
N GLU A 73 0.80 19.73 35.87
CA GLU A 73 -0.63 19.58 36.07
C GLU A 73 -1.30 18.97 34.84
N PHE A 74 -0.90 19.45 33.65
CA PHE A 74 -1.42 19.00 32.37
C PHE A 74 -0.61 17.87 31.74
N ARG A 75 0.43 17.39 32.44
CA ARG A 75 1.37 16.35 31.99
C ARG A 75 1.89 16.59 30.56
N PHE A 76 2.14 17.85 30.19
CA PHE A 76 2.67 18.20 28.86
C PHE A 76 4.08 17.65 28.68
N ILE A 77 4.25 16.90 27.59
CA ILE A 77 5.57 16.48 27.12
C ILE A 77 6.21 17.60 26.29
N ASN A 78 7.51 17.50 26.01
CA ASN A 78 8.22 18.58 25.30
C ASN A 78 7.62 18.87 23.91
N ARG A 79 7.08 17.83 23.24
CA ARG A 79 6.36 17.99 21.96
C ARG A 79 5.14 18.93 22.07
N ASP A 80 4.37 18.84 23.15
CA ASP A 80 3.19 19.68 23.36
C ASP A 80 3.63 21.12 23.60
N ILE A 81 4.65 21.31 24.44
CA ILE A 81 5.20 22.64 24.76
C ILE A 81 5.74 23.32 23.50
N ILE A 82 6.47 22.60 22.64
CA ILE A 82 6.97 23.15 21.37
C ILE A 82 5.80 23.57 20.47
N ARG A 83 4.74 22.77 20.37
CA ARG A 83 3.53 23.14 19.60
C ARG A 83 2.89 24.42 20.13
N LEU A 84 2.82 24.58 21.45
CA LEU A 84 2.30 25.80 22.08
C LEU A 84 3.18 27.01 21.77
N ILE A 85 4.50 26.87 21.95
CA ILE A 85 5.48 27.94 21.69
C ILE A 85 5.42 28.39 20.23
N CYS A 86 5.36 27.45 19.28
CA CYS A 86 5.32 27.76 17.86
C CYS A 86 4.00 28.40 17.40
N ASN A 87 2.99 28.42 18.27
CA ASN A 87 1.69 29.01 18.01
C ASN A 87 1.45 30.28 18.85
N ILE A 88 2.51 30.93 19.35
CA ILE A 88 2.39 32.20 20.05
C ILE A 88 2.02 33.31 19.07
N GLU A 89 1.12 34.19 19.50
CA GLU A 89 0.75 35.41 18.81
C GLU A 89 1.87 36.45 18.92
N TYR A 90 2.21 37.08 17.80
CA TYR A 90 3.22 38.12 17.72
C TYR A 90 2.82 39.17 16.69
N THR A 91 3.28 40.40 16.89
CA THR A 91 3.02 41.54 16.00
C THR A 91 4.07 41.66 14.89
N ASP A 92 5.30 41.25 15.18
CA ASP A 92 6.42 41.17 14.25
C ASP A 92 7.36 40.01 14.61
N LYS A 93 8.29 39.71 13.70
CA LYS A 93 9.23 38.59 13.87
C LYS A 93 10.23 38.81 15.00
N ASP A 94 10.63 40.05 15.27
CA ASP A 94 11.61 40.36 16.33
C ASP A 94 11.00 40.11 17.71
N GLN A 95 9.72 40.43 17.89
CA GLN A 95 8.97 40.08 19.08
C GLN A 95 8.90 38.56 19.26
N TYR A 96 8.60 37.82 18.18
CA TYR A 96 8.56 36.37 18.24
C TYR A 96 9.92 35.76 18.57
N TYR A 97 11.00 36.26 18.00
CA TYR A 97 12.37 35.85 18.32
C TYR A 97 12.73 36.11 19.79
N LYS A 98 12.31 37.24 20.36
CA LYS A 98 12.47 37.50 21.80
C LYS A 98 11.72 36.49 22.67
N TYR A 99 10.53 36.06 22.26
CA TYR A 99 9.79 35.01 22.97
C TYR A 99 10.49 33.65 22.88
N MET A 100 10.98 33.29 21.69
CA MET A 100 11.74 32.06 21.48
C MET A 100 13.02 32.04 22.31
N ASP A 101 13.75 33.16 22.35
CA ASP A 101 14.94 33.33 23.20
C ASP A 101 14.63 33.03 24.67
N GLN A 102 13.53 33.59 25.21
CA GLN A 102 13.13 33.34 26.60
C GLN A 102 12.92 31.86 26.90
N TYR A 103 12.30 31.11 25.99
CA TYR A 103 12.09 29.67 26.18
C TYR A 103 13.38 28.85 26.00
N ILE A 104 14.21 29.18 25.01
CA ILE A 104 15.47 28.47 24.77
C ILE A 104 16.46 28.70 25.93
N GLU A 105 16.51 29.90 26.50
CA GLU A 105 17.35 30.16 27.69
C GLU A 105 16.82 29.42 28.94
N ARG A 106 15.49 29.29 29.06
CA ARG A 106 14.84 28.49 30.10
C ARG A 106 14.88 26.98 29.83
N ARG A 107 15.64 26.49 28.85
CA ARG A 107 15.73 25.05 28.49
C ARG A 107 15.99 24.12 29.67
N LYS A 108 16.80 24.53 30.66
CA LYS A 108 17.10 23.71 31.85
C LYS A 108 15.87 23.57 32.76
N GLU A 109 15.13 24.66 32.95
CA GLU A 109 13.85 24.67 33.69
C GLU A 109 12.80 23.81 32.96
N LEU A 110 12.73 23.97 31.64
CA LEU A 110 11.79 23.27 30.76
C LEU A 110 12.25 21.86 30.38
N ARG A 111 13.41 21.40 30.86
CA ARG A 111 13.99 20.10 30.52
C ARG A 111 14.01 19.82 29.01
N PHE A 112 14.28 20.85 28.22
CA PHE A 112 14.47 20.73 26.78
C PHE A 112 15.81 20.06 26.51
N THR A 113 15.76 19.06 25.64
CA THR A 113 16.93 18.39 25.07
C THR A 113 17.47 19.19 23.90
N LYS A 114 18.66 18.82 23.39
CA LYS A 114 19.19 19.43 22.16
C LYS A 114 18.21 19.34 20.99
N PHE A 115 17.49 18.22 20.88
CA PHE A 115 16.52 17.98 19.80
C PHE A 115 15.30 18.89 19.90
N ASP A 116 14.88 19.23 21.12
CA ASP A 116 13.78 20.18 21.35
C ASP A 116 14.18 21.59 20.88
N ILE A 117 15.42 22.01 21.18
CA ILE A 117 15.96 23.29 20.71
C ILE A 117 16.08 23.29 19.19
N MET A 118 16.63 22.24 18.60
CA MET A 118 16.71 22.12 17.14
C MET A 118 15.34 22.21 16.49
N ARG A 119 14.30 21.57 17.06
CA ARG A 119 12.93 21.65 16.53
C ARG A 119 12.36 23.07 16.55
N LEU A 120 12.65 23.83 17.61
CA LEU A 120 12.27 25.24 17.69
C LEU A 120 12.97 26.06 16.60
N LEU A 121 14.29 25.85 16.40
CA LEU A 121 15.06 26.55 15.38
C LEU A 121 14.63 26.17 13.95
N PHE A 122 14.36 24.88 13.69
CA PHE A 122 13.84 24.41 12.40
C PHE A 122 12.52 25.07 12.03
N ASN A 123 11.60 25.23 12.99
CA ASN A 123 10.33 25.91 12.73
C ASN A 123 10.50 27.39 12.38
N LEU A 124 11.61 28.03 12.75
CA LEU A 124 11.90 29.41 12.38
C LEU A 124 12.57 29.53 11.02
N ALA A 125 13.49 28.60 10.72
CA ALA A 125 14.29 28.56 9.49
C ALA A 125 14.94 29.92 9.11
N ASN A 126 15.24 30.76 10.11
CA ASN A 126 15.80 32.10 9.89
C ASN A 126 17.33 32.07 10.03
N PRO A 127 18.10 32.45 8.99
CA PRO A 127 19.56 32.48 9.02
C PRO A 127 20.18 33.27 10.18
N GLU A 128 19.83 34.55 10.33
CA GLU A 128 20.44 35.45 11.32
C GLU A 128 20.17 34.99 12.75
N TYR A 129 18.93 34.56 13.01
CA TYR A 129 18.54 34.05 14.32
C TYR A 129 19.21 32.71 14.61
N THR A 130 19.32 31.82 13.62
CA THR A 130 19.95 30.50 13.79
C THR A 130 21.45 30.63 14.06
N GLU A 131 22.13 31.58 13.40
CA GLU A 131 23.56 31.86 13.59
C GLU A 131 23.92 32.10 15.06
N LYS A 132 23.10 32.92 15.75
CA LYS A 132 23.26 33.22 17.17
C LYS A 132 23.41 31.96 18.04
N TYR A 133 22.72 30.88 17.70
CA TYR A 133 22.75 29.63 18.44
C TYR A 133 23.86 28.68 17.98
N ILE A 134 24.21 28.70 16.69
CA ILE A 134 25.35 27.93 16.17
C ILE A 134 26.67 28.47 16.71
N GLU A 135 26.81 29.78 16.89
CA GLU A 135 27.99 30.37 17.56
C GLU A 135 28.13 29.90 19.01
N ARG A 136 27.01 29.57 19.66
CA ARG A 136 26.96 28.97 21.00
C ARG A 136 26.87 27.43 20.97
N ARG A 137 27.27 26.78 19.87
CA ARG A 137 27.16 25.32 19.67
C ARG A 137 27.68 24.47 20.81
N THR A 138 28.75 24.88 21.49
CA THR A 138 29.31 24.16 22.65
C THR A 138 28.36 24.19 23.86
N GLU A 139 27.64 25.30 24.06
CA GLU A 139 26.65 25.46 25.12
C GLU A 139 25.38 24.62 24.90
N PHE A 140 25.00 24.44 23.64
CA PHE A 140 23.83 23.65 23.22
C PHE A 140 24.17 22.21 22.84
N ASN A 141 25.45 21.84 22.87
CA ASN A 141 25.97 20.53 22.47
C ASN A 141 25.54 20.15 21.03
N PHE A 142 25.59 21.12 20.11
CA PHE A 142 25.35 20.88 18.69
C PHE A 142 26.56 20.21 18.05
N THR A 143 26.30 19.08 17.41
CA THR A 143 27.28 18.34 16.60
C THR A 143 27.36 18.91 15.19
N LYS A 144 28.36 18.46 14.41
CA LYS A 144 28.49 18.76 12.98
C LYS A 144 27.17 18.52 12.22
N TYR A 145 26.52 17.38 12.46
CA TYR A 145 25.26 17.02 11.82
C TYR A 145 24.09 17.91 12.24
N ASP A 146 24.07 18.35 13.49
CA ASP A 146 23.04 19.27 13.98
C ASP A 146 23.14 20.62 13.27
N ILE A 147 24.37 21.12 13.07
CA ILE A 147 24.65 22.37 12.34
C ILE A 147 24.27 22.24 10.87
N ILE A 148 24.63 21.12 10.22
CA ILE A 148 24.25 20.86 8.83
C ILE A 148 22.74 20.92 8.67
N GLY A 149 21.99 20.24 9.55
CA GLY A 149 20.53 20.30 9.55
C GLY A 149 20.03 21.74 9.68
N LEU A 150 20.47 22.46 10.72
CA LEU A 150 19.99 23.82 11.03
C LEU A 150 20.22 24.80 9.88
N VAL A 151 21.40 24.77 9.27
CA VAL A 151 21.75 25.65 8.14
C VAL A 151 20.98 25.23 6.88
N SER A 152 20.86 23.93 6.61
CA SER A 152 20.13 23.40 5.44
C SER A 152 18.64 23.76 5.47
N GLU A 153 18.01 23.74 6.65
CA GLU A 153 16.58 24.07 6.78
C GLU A 153 16.26 25.53 6.40
N THR A 154 17.24 26.45 6.52
CA THR A 154 17.05 27.84 6.11
C THR A 154 16.83 27.99 4.61
N LYS A 155 17.36 27.04 3.80
CA LYS A 155 17.37 27.05 2.33
C LYS A 155 17.92 28.35 1.72
N ASN A 156 18.63 29.16 2.51
CA ASN A 156 19.14 30.45 2.09
C ASN A 156 20.52 30.27 1.47
N ILE A 157 20.62 30.49 0.16
CA ILE A 157 21.86 30.28 -0.61
C ILE A 157 23.05 31.06 -0.03
N LYS A 158 22.88 32.36 0.26
CA LYS A 158 23.98 33.20 0.79
C LYS A 158 24.47 32.71 2.15
N TYR A 159 23.54 32.29 3.00
CA TYR A 159 23.86 31.75 4.31
C TYR A 159 24.57 30.41 4.19
N ILE A 160 24.06 29.50 3.35
CA ILE A 160 24.70 28.21 3.07
C ILE A 160 26.12 28.40 2.50
N GLU A 161 26.31 29.31 1.53
CA GLU A 161 27.64 29.63 1.00
C GLU A 161 28.61 30.10 2.09
N SER A 162 28.14 30.87 3.06
CA SER A 162 28.96 31.32 4.18
C SER A 162 29.51 30.15 5.01
N TYR A 163 28.73 29.07 5.18
CA TYR A 163 29.15 27.85 5.87
C TYR A 163 30.07 26.98 5.02
N ILE A 164 29.81 26.88 3.71
CA ILE A 164 30.70 26.17 2.78
C ILE A 164 32.10 26.83 2.77
N LYS A 165 32.18 28.16 2.79
CA LYS A 165 33.46 28.90 2.92
C LYS A 165 34.17 28.62 4.25
N ARG A 166 33.40 28.42 5.33
CA ARG A 166 33.89 28.03 6.66
C ARG A 166 34.06 26.51 6.84
N ARG A 167 34.05 25.70 5.78
CA ARG A 167 34.12 24.22 5.88
C ARG A 167 35.25 23.68 6.76
N LYS A 168 36.41 24.36 6.80
CA LYS A 168 37.54 23.96 7.66
C LYS A 168 37.27 24.18 9.15
N GLU A 169 36.53 25.23 9.51
CA GLU A 169 36.17 25.53 10.90
C GLU A 169 35.23 24.46 11.49
N PHE A 170 34.31 23.96 10.67
CA PHE A 170 33.29 23.00 11.08
C PHE A 170 33.58 21.56 10.64
N GLU A 171 34.75 21.32 10.06
CA GLU A 171 35.20 20.00 9.58
C GLU A 171 34.21 19.35 8.59
N PHE A 172 33.66 20.15 7.67
CA PHE A 172 32.76 19.68 6.62
C PHE A 172 33.53 19.01 5.48
N ASP A 173 33.15 17.76 5.21
CA ASP A 173 33.61 16.99 4.06
C ASP A 173 32.78 17.31 2.81
N ASN A 174 33.05 16.60 1.71
CA ASN A 174 32.37 16.85 0.44
C ASN A 174 30.90 16.41 0.47
N ASP A 175 30.56 15.34 1.21
CA ASP A 175 29.17 14.92 1.37
C ASP A 175 28.35 15.97 2.13
N ASP A 176 28.94 16.59 3.15
CA ASP A 176 28.31 17.68 3.89
C ASP A 176 28.04 18.89 2.99
N ILE A 177 28.97 19.25 2.09
CA ILE A 177 28.77 20.32 1.10
C ILE A 177 27.64 19.96 0.14
N VAL A 178 27.62 18.73 -0.37
CA VAL A 178 26.54 18.27 -1.25
C VAL A 178 25.19 18.36 -0.55
N ARG A 179 25.07 17.94 0.72
CA ARG A 179 23.82 18.08 1.49
C ARG A 179 23.38 19.55 1.58
N PHE A 180 24.30 20.47 1.85
CA PHE A 180 23.99 21.91 1.84
C PHE A 180 23.47 22.38 0.49
N VAL A 181 24.18 22.06 -0.59
CA VAL A 181 23.83 22.49 -1.95
C VAL A 181 22.46 21.93 -2.36
N CYS A 182 22.23 20.64 -2.15
CA CYS A 182 20.95 19.98 -2.44
C CYS A 182 19.79 20.55 -1.62
N SER A 183 20.03 20.98 -0.37
CA SER A 183 18.98 21.55 0.49
C SER A 183 18.34 22.82 -0.07
N THR A 184 19.08 23.56 -0.91
CA THR A 184 18.58 24.80 -1.54
C THR A 184 17.43 24.55 -2.52
N ARG A 185 17.38 23.34 -3.11
CA ARG A 185 16.46 22.97 -4.19
C ARG A 185 16.46 23.99 -5.36
N ASN A 186 17.59 24.68 -5.56
CA ASN A 186 17.74 25.68 -6.60
C ASN A 186 18.59 25.11 -7.74
N PHE A 187 17.97 24.94 -8.91
CA PHE A 187 18.60 24.34 -10.08
C PHE A 187 19.91 25.04 -10.47
N GLU A 188 19.88 26.36 -10.69
CA GLU A 188 21.06 27.14 -11.11
C GLU A 188 22.22 26.99 -10.12
N TYR A 189 21.91 27.05 -8.82
CA TYR A 189 22.90 26.90 -7.77
C TYR A 189 23.50 25.49 -7.74
N ILE A 190 22.67 24.44 -7.78
CA ILE A 190 23.13 23.05 -7.80
C ILE A 190 23.99 22.79 -9.04
N SER A 191 23.54 23.19 -10.23
CA SER A 191 24.26 23.03 -11.49
C SER A 191 25.63 23.74 -11.46
N SER A 192 25.71 24.93 -10.85
CA SER A 192 27.00 25.64 -10.68
C SER A 192 28.03 24.85 -9.85
N TYR A 193 27.58 23.97 -8.95
CA TYR A 193 28.47 23.11 -8.16
C TYR A 193 28.89 21.86 -8.93
N ILE A 194 28.03 21.34 -9.81
CA ILE A 194 28.39 20.26 -10.74
C ILE A 194 29.45 20.75 -11.75
N GLU A 195 29.31 21.96 -12.26
CA GLU A 195 30.31 22.59 -13.15
C GLU A 195 31.66 22.79 -12.44
N ARG A 196 31.63 23.20 -11.17
CA ARG A 196 32.83 23.42 -10.33
C ARG A 196 33.32 22.16 -9.61
N ARG A 197 32.85 20.96 -9.99
CA ARG A 197 33.20 19.68 -9.32
C ARG A 197 34.69 19.47 -9.06
N LYS A 198 35.56 19.88 -9.99
CA LYS A 198 37.03 19.78 -9.85
C LYS A 198 37.59 20.67 -8.73
N GLU A 199 37.02 21.87 -8.57
CA GLU A 199 37.42 22.82 -7.51
C GLU A 199 37.14 22.23 -6.12
N PHE A 200 36.01 21.53 -5.98
CA PHE A 200 35.59 20.92 -4.71
C PHE A 200 36.15 19.50 -4.51
N GLY A 201 36.74 18.89 -5.54
CA GLY A 201 37.21 17.52 -5.51
C GLY A 201 36.07 16.51 -5.31
N PHE A 202 34.92 16.75 -5.94
CA PHE A 202 33.77 15.84 -5.84
C PHE A 202 34.05 14.52 -6.54
N ASP A 203 33.70 13.44 -5.85
CA ASP A 203 33.73 12.09 -6.43
C ASP A 203 32.42 11.78 -7.18
N LYS A 204 32.34 10.57 -7.75
CA LYS A 204 31.15 10.13 -8.47
C LYS A 204 29.88 10.14 -7.62
N ASN A 205 29.96 9.76 -6.34
CA ASN A 205 28.81 9.71 -5.45
C ASN A 205 28.27 11.12 -5.13
N ASN A 206 29.18 12.08 -4.94
CA ASN A 206 28.84 13.49 -4.79
C ASN A 206 28.06 14.00 -6.00
N ILE A 207 28.54 13.70 -7.22
CA ILE A 207 27.89 14.11 -8.47
C ILE A 207 26.52 13.45 -8.63
N ILE A 208 26.41 12.15 -8.38
CA ILE A 208 25.13 11.43 -8.39
C ILE A 208 24.15 12.09 -7.43
N ASN A 209 24.55 12.40 -6.20
CA ASN A 209 23.68 13.06 -5.22
C ASN A 209 23.17 14.44 -5.69
N LEU A 210 24.03 15.22 -6.34
CA LEU A 210 23.65 16.52 -6.93
C LEU A 210 22.66 16.34 -8.09
N LEU A 211 22.93 15.40 -9.01
CA LEU A 211 22.04 15.09 -10.15
C LEU A 211 20.68 14.56 -9.68
N PHE A 212 20.65 13.69 -8.67
CA PHE A 212 19.41 13.23 -8.04
C PHE A 212 18.63 14.37 -7.37
N SER A 213 19.25 15.53 -7.11
CA SER A 213 18.57 16.69 -6.53
C SER A 213 18.07 17.68 -7.57
N ILE A 214 18.44 17.49 -8.85
CA ILE A 214 17.96 18.25 -9.99
C ILE A 214 16.66 17.65 -10.50
N ASP A 215 15.69 18.52 -10.79
CA ASP A 215 14.42 18.17 -11.45
C ASP A 215 14.41 18.79 -12.85
N ASN A 216 15.42 18.43 -13.66
CA ASN A 216 15.61 18.90 -15.03
C ASN A 216 16.20 17.77 -15.88
N PRO A 217 15.34 16.98 -16.55
CA PRO A 217 15.77 15.84 -17.36
C PRO A 217 16.68 16.22 -18.54
N GLU A 218 16.51 17.41 -19.13
CA GLU A 218 17.34 17.87 -20.26
C GLU A 218 18.78 18.14 -19.83
N TYR A 219 18.97 18.76 -18.65
CA TYR A 219 20.29 18.98 -18.08
C TYR A 219 21.00 17.67 -17.72
N ILE A 220 20.25 16.70 -17.17
CA ILE A 220 20.82 15.38 -16.87
C ILE A 220 21.24 14.68 -18.16
N ARG A 221 20.45 14.78 -19.23
CA ARG A 221 20.80 14.23 -20.54
C ARG A 221 22.06 14.86 -21.12
N SER A 222 22.16 16.20 -21.10
CA SER A 222 23.38 16.87 -21.58
C SER A 222 24.60 16.48 -20.74
N PHE A 223 24.43 16.32 -19.43
CA PHE A 223 25.50 15.84 -18.55
C PHE A 223 25.96 14.42 -18.91
N ILE A 224 25.03 13.51 -19.24
CA ILE A 224 25.36 12.15 -19.70
C ILE A 224 26.10 12.23 -21.05
N GLU A 225 25.67 13.06 -21.99
CA GLU A 225 26.27 13.19 -23.33
C GLU A 225 27.67 13.80 -23.32
N GLU A 226 27.92 14.75 -22.41
CA GLU A 226 29.21 15.40 -22.21
C GLU A 226 30.30 14.46 -21.65
N GLN A 227 30.03 13.13 -21.54
CA GLN A 227 30.90 12.06 -21.04
C GLN A 227 32.38 12.45 -21.04
N ASP A 228 32.93 12.77 -19.86
CA ASP A 228 34.35 12.52 -19.57
C ASP A 228 34.71 13.06 -18.17
N GLU A 229 35.07 12.12 -17.28
CA GLU A 229 36.16 12.20 -16.27
C GLU A 229 36.04 11.07 -15.24
N TYR A 230 34.85 10.50 -15.03
CA TYR A 230 34.62 9.41 -14.08
C TYR A 230 34.38 8.07 -14.80
N GLU A 231 34.89 6.98 -14.20
CA GLU A 231 34.56 5.60 -14.59
C GLU A 231 33.17 5.25 -14.04
N TRP A 232 32.13 5.52 -14.84
CA TRP A 232 30.74 5.21 -14.49
C TRP A 232 30.44 3.71 -14.62
N GLU A 233 29.71 3.19 -13.65
CA GLU A 233 29.16 1.83 -13.72
C GLU A 233 27.84 1.82 -14.50
N ASP A 234 27.51 0.69 -15.16
CA ASP A 234 26.27 0.54 -15.93
C ASP A 234 25.03 0.90 -15.11
N LYS A 235 25.01 0.53 -13.83
CA LYS A 235 23.95 0.86 -12.88
C LYS A 235 23.80 2.37 -12.69
N GLU A 236 24.90 3.11 -12.65
CA GLU A 236 24.91 4.56 -12.44
C GLU A 236 24.36 5.28 -13.69
N ILE A 237 24.83 4.89 -14.87
CA ILE A 237 24.30 5.37 -16.15
C ILE A 237 22.80 5.06 -16.26
N PHE A 238 22.39 3.83 -15.95
CA PHE A 238 20.98 3.45 -15.97
C PHE A 238 20.13 4.34 -15.07
N MET A 239 20.56 4.62 -13.83
CA MET A 239 19.84 5.54 -12.93
C MET A 239 19.74 6.96 -13.51
N LEU A 240 20.82 7.47 -14.11
CA LEU A 240 20.82 8.79 -14.73
C LEU A 240 19.91 8.84 -15.96
N GLU A 241 19.83 7.77 -16.75
CA GLU A 241 18.94 7.66 -17.91
C GLU A 241 17.46 7.59 -17.50
N VAL A 242 17.15 6.95 -16.37
CA VAL A 242 15.81 7.04 -15.76
C VAL A 242 15.48 8.49 -15.40
N LEU A 243 16.41 9.20 -14.74
CA LEU A 243 16.22 10.60 -14.34
C LEU A 243 16.16 11.57 -15.54
N SER A 244 16.86 11.26 -16.64
CA SER A 244 16.82 12.00 -17.90
C SER A 244 15.52 11.79 -18.68
N GLY A 245 14.66 10.85 -18.24
CA GLY A 245 13.43 10.48 -18.91
C GLY A 245 13.67 9.70 -20.21
N ASN A 246 14.86 9.11 -20.40
CA ASN A 246 15.19 8.28 -21.56
C ASN A 246 14.60 6.87 -21.43
N ILE A 247 13.28 6.79 -21.57
CA ILE A 247 12.53 5.56 -21.39
C ILE A 247 12.94 4.47 -22.39
N ASP A 248 13.32 4.85 -23.62
CA ASP A 248 13.76 3.89 -24.65
C ASP A 248 15.07 3.19 -24.24
N TYR A 249 16.00 3.91 -23.62
CA TYR A 249 17.21 3.31 -23.05
C TYR A 249 16.87 2.35 -21.91
N VAL A 250 15.98 2.75 -20.99
CA VAL A 250 15.55 1.90 -19.88
C VAL A 250 14.87 0.63 -20.38
N ASP A 251 13.99 0.74 -21.38
CA ASP A 251 13.27 -0.39 -21.97
C ASP A 251 14.20 -1.32 -22.75
N SER A 252 15.38 -0.85 -23.18
CA SER A 252 16.39 -1.69 -23.84
C SER A 252 17.03 -2.74 -22.91
N PHE A 253 16.93 -2.57 -21.59
CA PHE A 253 17.38 -3.55 -20.60
C PHE A 253 16.38 -4.72 -20.43
N ASP A 254 15.19 -4.59 -21.00
CA ASP A 254 14.22 -5.69 -21.11
C ASP A 254 14.31 -6.28 -22.52
N ASP A 255 14.50 -7.60 -22.62
CA ASP A 255 14.59 -8.30 -23.91
C ASP A 255 13.23 -8.42 -24.63
N ASN A 256 12.17 -7.82 -24.07
CA ASN A 256 10.78 -7.88 -24.50
C ASN A 256 10.21 -9.31 -24.62
N SER A 257 10.92 -10.33 -24.12
CA SER A 257 10.50 -11.71 -24.18
C SER A 257 9.66 -12.11 -22.95
N GLY A 258 8.80 -13.12 -23.12
CA GLY A 258 8.02 -13.69 -22.02
C GLY A 258 6.53 -13.33 -22.06
N ALA A 259 5.91 -13.36 -20.89
CA ALA A 259 4.46 -13.25 -20.73
C ALA A 259 3.95 -11.85 -21.11
N THR A 260 2.76 -11.80 -21.68
CA THR A 260 2.02 -10.56 -21.98
C THR A 260 0.67 -10.59 -21.28
N ILE A 261 0.16 -9.42 -20.88
CA ILE A 261 -1.19 -9.33 -20.34
C ILE A 261 -2.19 -9.72 -21.43
N ASN A 262 -3.15 -10.57 -21.09
CA ASN A 262 -4.24 -10.96 -21.98
C ASN A 262 -5.58 -10.82 -21.26
N LEU A 263 -5.98 -9.57 -21.02
CA LEU A 263 -7.21 -9.22 -20.33
C LEU A 263 -7.99 -8.17 -21.14
N PRO A 264 -9.30 -8.01 -20.90
CA PRO A 264 -10.09 -6.99 -21.57
C PRO A 264 -9.64 -5.59 -21.18
N SER A 265 -9.51 -4.67 -22.14
CA SER A 265 -9.00 -3.30 -21.91
C SER A 265 -9.78 -2.49 -20.87
N LYS A 266 -11.08 -2.75 -20.70
CA LYS A 266 -11.91 -2.12 -19.65
C LYS A 266 -11.61 -2.60 -18.22
N MET A 267 -10.86 -3.69 -18.06
CA MET A 267 -10.49 -4.22 -16.75
C MET A 267 -9.33 -3.40 -16.19
N THR A 268 -9.48 -2.87 -14.98
CA THR A 268 -8.40 -2.14 -14.29
C THR A 268 -7.58 -3.09 -13.43
N VAL A 269 -6.29 -2.84 -13.36
CA VAL A 269 -5.31 -3.62 -12.60
C VAL A 269 -4.53 -2.68 -11.68
N GLY A 270 -4.14 -3.16 -10.50
CA GLY A 270 -3.17 -2.51 -9.64
C GLY A 270 -2.27 -3.55 -8.99
N ILE A 271 -1.01 -3.21 -8.71
CA ILE A 271 -0.09 -4.11 -8.01
C ILE A 271 0.71 -3.35 -6.94
N GLU A 272 1.09 -4.06 -5.89
CA GLU A 272 1.95 -3.56 -4.82
C GLU A 272 3.18 -4.49 -4.75
N ILE A 273 4.36 -3.94 -5.06
CA ILE A 273 5.63 -4.66 -5.10
C ILE A 273 6.40 -4.35 -3.82
N GLU A 274 6.52 -5.34 -2.93
CA GLU A 274 7.29 -5.22 -1.70
C GLU A 274 8.76 -5.61 -1.93
N THR A 275 9.71 -4.70 -1.65
CA THR A 275 11.15 -4.93 -1.82
C THR A 275 11.99 -4.45 -0.64
N PHE A 276 13.24 -4.91 -0.60
CA PHE A 276 14.28 -4.40 0.28
C PHE A 276 15.48 -3.91 -0.54
N GLY A 277 16.18 -2.90 -0.03
CA GLY A 277 17.48 -2.48 -0.56
C GLY A 277 18.11 -1.39 0.31
N GLU A 278 19.32 -0.96 -0.05
CA GLU A 278 20.07 0.05 0.72
C GLU A 278 19.83 1.49 0.21
N MET A 279 19.19 1.64 -0.95
CA MET A 279 18.91 2.94 -1.54
C MET A 279 17.90 3.71 -0.67
N PRO A 280 18.21 4.97 -0.28
CA PRO A 280 17.25 5.82 0.41
C PRO A 280 15.95 5.95 -0.41
N ARG A 281 14.80 5.81 0.25
CA ARG A 281 13.49 5.87 -0.41
C ARG A 281 13.28 7.14 -1.23
N GLU A 282 13.80 8.28 -0.77
CA GLU A 282 13.68 9.56 -1.49
C GLU A 282 14.37 9.54 -2.87
N LYS A 283 15.45 8.76 -3.01
CA LYS A 283 16.08 8.49 -4.32
C LYS A 283 15.29 7.47 -5.12
N LEU A 284 14.84 6.38 -4.47
CA LEU A 284 14.04 5.36 -5.14
C LEU A 284 12.76 5.94 -5.73
N GLU A 285 12.08 6.84 -5.01
CA GLU A 285 10.88 7.57 -5.46
C GLU A 285 11.09 8.28 -6.80
N LYS A 286 12.30 8.81 -7.04
CA LYS A 286 12.63 9.48 -8.31
C LYS A 286 12.88 8.50 -9.46
N LEU A 287 13.22 7.25 -9.16
CA LEU A 287 13.53 6.22 -10.14
C LEU A 287 12.29 5.40 -10.53
N VAL A 288 11.30 5.29 -9.65
CA VAL A 288 10.08 4.52 -9.92
C VAL A 288 9.06 5.25 -10.82
N LEU A 289 9.47 6.35 -11.46
CA LEU A 289 8.69 7.11 -12.44
C LEU A 289 7.34 7.60 -11.87
N ASP A 290 6.23 7.08 -12.37
CA ASP A 290 4.87 7.43 -11.97
C ASP A 290 4.30 6.51 -10.87
N TRP A 291 5.06 5.49 -10.46
CA TRP A 291 4.77 4.65 -9.30
C TRP A 291 5.11 5.41 -8.02
N LYS A 292 4.64 4.91 -6.87
CA LYS A 292 4.87 5.55 -5.57
C LYS A 292 5.45 4.58 -4.58
N CYS A 293 6.47 5.00 -3.82
CA CYS A 293 6.92 4.26 -2.66
C CYS A 293 6.01 4.55 -1.46
N LYS A 294 5.76 3.54 -0.64
CA LYS A 294 5.04 3.60 0.64
C LYS A 294 5.83 2.88 1.73
N ASP A 295 5.60 3.29 2.97
CA ASP A 295 6.03 2.53 4.13
C ASP A 295 5.07 1.36 4.34
N ASP A 296 5.61 0.19 4.66
CA ASP A 296 4.85 -0.92 5.21
C ASP A 296 5.54 -1.45 6.47
N ASP A 297 4.82 -1.35 7.59
CA ASP A 297 5.27 -1.84 8.90
C ASP A 297 5.57 -3.35 8.90
N SER A 298 5.07 -4.11 7.91
CA SER A 298 5.35 -5.53 7.74
C SER A 298 6.76 -5.80 7.19
N LEU A 299 7.37 -4.83 6.51
CA LEU A 299 8.69 -4.92 5.89
C LEU A 299 9.80 -4.55 6.87
N ILE A 300 9.95 -5.38 7.89
CA ILE A 300 11.03 -5.25 8.86
C ILE A 300 12.37 -5.60 8.17
N PRO A 301 13.38 -4.71 8.17
CA PRO A 301 14.70 -5.00 7.61
C PRO A 301 15.44 -6.13 8.36
N SER A 302 16.41 -6.76 7.72
CA SER A 302 17.31 -7.74 8.39
C SER A 302 18.58 -7.08 8.90
N THR A 303 18.99 -5.97 8.30
CA THR A 303 20.13 -5.14 8.71
C THR A 303 19.68 -3.71 9.04
N ILE A 304 20.57 -2.91 9.64
CA ILE A 304 20.30 -1.49 9.90
C ILE A 304 20.41 -0.62 8.65
N THR A 305 21.01 -1.13 7.57
CA THR A 305 21.21 -0.41 6.30
C THR A 305 20.08 -0.66 5.30
N GLU A 306 19.35 -1.76 5.46
CA GLU A 306 18.24 -2.12 4.59
C GLU A 306 16.98 -1.31 4.88
N ILE A 307 16.28 -0.94 3.80
CA ILE A 307 15.03 -0.21 3.82
C ILE A 307 13.99 -1.07 3.11
N GLY A 308 12.94 -1.47 3.85
CA GLY A 308 11.76 -2.10 3.28
C GLY A 308 10.87 -1.06 2.62
N THR A 309 10.50 -1.27 1.36
CA THR A 309 9.68 -0.34 0.59
C THR A 309 8.57 -1.08 -0.17
N GLU A 310 7.34 -0.57 -0.10
CA GLU A 310 6.24 -1.00 -0.96
C GLU A 310 6.13 -0.03 -2.14
N ILE A 311 6.27 -0.52 -3.37
CA ILE A 311 6.11 0.26 -4.60
C ILE A 311 4.73 -0.03 -5.17
N VAL A 312 3.86 0.98 -5.22
CA VAL A 312 2.47 0.82 -5.67
C VAL A 312 2.26 1.36 -7.08
N SER A 313 1.46 0.63 -7.86
CA SER A 313 1.08 1.02 -9.21
C SER A 313 0.39 2.39 -9.23
N PRO A 314 0.53 3.15 -10.32
CA PRO A 314 -0.04 4.49 -10.47
C PRO A 314 -1.57 4.47 -10.39
N SER A 315 -2.14 5.52 -9.78
CA SER A 315 -3.58 5.74 -9.70
C SER A 315 -4.14 6.56 -10.87
N ASN A 316 -3.26 7.19 -11.67
CA ASN A 316 -3.64 7.96 -12.86
C ASN A 316 -2.42 8.12 -13.80
N PRO A 317 -2.44 7.55 -15.02
CA PRO A 317 -3.45 6.62 -15.53
C PRO A 317 -3.32 5.24 -14.86
N LEU A 318 -4.47 4.62 -14.55
CA LEU A 318 -4.53 3.26 -14.02
C LEU A 318 -3.90 2.27 -15.00
N LEU A 319 -3.32 1.19 -14.46
CA LEU A 319 -3.02 0.03 -15.29
C LEU A 319 -4.33 -0.62 -15.72
N THR A 320 -4.37 -1.15 -16.94
CA THR A 320 -5.56 -1.79 -17.49
C THR A 320 -5.21 -3.12 -18.14
N GLY A 321 -6.22 -3.86 -18.58
CA GLY A 321 -6.04 -5.03 -19.44
C GLY A 321 -5.46 -4.73 -20.82
N ASP A 322 -5.20 -3.46 -21.16
CA ASP A 322 -4.40 -3.10 -22.33
C ASP A 322 -3.05 -3.82 -22.28
N ASN A 323 -2.86 -4.72 -23.24
CA ASN A 323 -1.83 -5.73 -23.19
C ASN A 323 -0.43 -5.16 -23.42
N ILE A 324 -0.28 -4.12 -24.24
CA ILE A 324 1.06 -3.64 -24.64
C ILE A 324 1.60 -2.68 -23.59
N GLU A 325 0.84 -1.62 -23.28
CA GLU A 325 1.35 -0.55 -22.42
C GLU A 325 1.48 -1.00 -20.96
N THR A 326 0.49 -1.72 -20.43
CA THR A 326 0.57 -2.23 -19.06
C THR A 326 1.72 -3.24 -18.92
N THR A 327 1.93 -4.12 -19.90
CA THR A 327 3.05 -5.07 -19.89
C THR A 327 4.38 -4.34 -19.85
N LYS A 328 4.60 -3.34 -20.73
CA LYS A 328 5.82 -2.54 -20.75
C LYS A 328 6.08 -1.84 -19.42
N ARG A 329 5.06 -1.21 -18.82
CA ARG A 329 5.19 -0.51 -17.53
C ARG A 329 5.58 -1.46 -16.40
N ILE A 330 5.00 -2.66 -16.34
CA ILE A 330 5.36 -3.68 -15.33
C ILE A 330 6.78 -4.20 -15.54
N ARG A 331 7.18 -4.46 -16.78
CA ARG A 331 8.55 -4.88 -17.10
C ARG A 331 9.56 -3.80 -16.70
N ARG A 332 9.31 -2.55 -17.11
CA ARG A 332 10.13 -1.39 -16.78
C ARG A 332 10.36 -1.23 -15.28
N ILE A 333 9.29 -1.23 -14.48
CA ILE A 333 9.46 -1.06 -13.02
C ILE A 333 10.26 -2.23 -12.41
N CYS A 334 10.03 -3.46 -12.87
CA CYS A 334 10.80 -4.62 -12.41
C CYS A 334 12.28 -4.50 -12.81
N THR A 335 12.57 -4.08 -14.03
CA THR A 335 13.94 -3.83 -14.51
C THR A 335 14.63 -2.77 -13.67
N ILE A 336 13.96 -1.63 -13.42
CA ILE A 336 14.48 -0.56 -12.56
C ILE A 336 14.82 -1.11 -11.18
N LEU A 337 13.89 -1.81 -10.52
CA LEU A 337 14.10 -2.38 -9.18
C LEU A 337 15.29 -3.37 -9.17
N ASN A 338 15.40 -4.25 -10.16
CA ASN A 338 16.54 -5.17 -10.26
C ASN A 338 17.88 -4.42 -10.42
N VAL A 339 17.97 -3.48 -11.36
CA VAL A 339 19.22 -2.75 -11.63
C VAL A 339 19.64 -1.88 -10.44
N VAL A 340 18.68 -1.25 -9.76
CA VAL A 340 18.99 -0.41 -8.58
C VAL A 340 19.39 -1.23 -7.36
N GLY A 341 19.34 -2.57 -7.43
CA GLY A 341 19.73 -3.49 -6.36
C GLY A 341 18.64 -3.72 -5.32
N GLN A 342 17.37 -3.49 -5.66
CA GLN A 342 16.25 -3.94 -4.84
C GLN A 342 16.09 -5.45 -4.99
N TYR A 343 15.65 -6.10 -3.93
CA TYR A 343 15.46 -7.54 -3.92
C TYR A 343 14.24 -7.93 -3.09
N VAL A 344 13.76 -9.16 -3.28
CA VAL A 344 12.63 -9.73 -2.53
C VAL A 344 13.10 -10.84 -1.60
N ASN A 345 12.42 -11.01 -0.46
CA ASN A 345 12.66 -12.13 0.44
C ASN A 345 11.34 -12.71 0.97
N ARG A 346 11.41 -13.69 1.87
CA ARG A 346 10.24 -14.39 2.44
C ARG A 346 9.22 -13.52 3.17
N ARG A 347 9.55 -12.25 3.46
CA ARG A 347 8.63 -11.28 4.07
C ARG A 347 7.79 -10.56 3.02
N CYS A 348 8.30 -10.43 1.79
CA CYS A 348 7.63 -9.75 0.69
C CYS A 348 6.40 -10.56 0.21
N ALA A 349 5.27 -9.89 0.09
CA ALA A 349 4.06 -10.33 -0.58
C ALA A 349 3.96 -9.69 -1.97
N GLY A 350 3.18 -10.33 -2.84
CA GLY A 350 2.73 -9.71 -4.09
C GLY A 350 1.23 -9.49 -4.02
N HIS A 351 0.80 -8.23 -3.91
CA HIS A 351 -0.64 -7.90 -3.93
C HIS A 351 -1.07 -7.51 -5.34
N ILE A 352 -2.18 -8.08 -5.80
CA ILE A 352 -2.80 -7.77 -7.10
C ILE A 352 -4.23 -7.32 -6.87
N HIS A 353 -4.61 -6.20 -7.46
CA HIS A 353 -5.93 -5.60 -7.36
C HIS A 353 -6.59 -5.64 -8.74
N ILE A 354 -7.78 -6.22 -8.83
CA ILE A 354 -8.59 -6.21 -10.05
C ILE A 354 -9.85 -5.38 -9.79
N GLY A 355 -10.20 -4.50 -10.73
CA GLY A 355 -11.38 -3.64 -10.64
C GLY A 355 -12.67 -4.45 -10.46
N ALA A 356 -13.38 -4.21 -9.36
CA ALA A 356 -14.56 -4.99 -9.01
C ALA A 356 -15.78 -4.66 -9.90
N ASP A 357 -15.80 -3.46 -10.48
CA ASP A 357 -16.87 -2.99 -11.38
C ASP A 357 -16.92 -3.76 -12.71
N TYR A 358 -15.92 -4.60 -12.98
CA TYR A 358 -15.97 -5.54 -14.10
C TYR A 358 -17.10 -6.57 -13.92
N LEU A 359 -17.45 -6.93 -12.67
CA LEU A 359 -18.53 -7.87 -12.35
C LEU A 359 -19.86 -7.11 -12.19
N THR A 360 -20.76 -7.27 -13.16
CA THR A 360 -21.94 -6.40 -13.30
C THR A 360 -23.22 -6.94 -12.69
N SER A 361 -23.23 -8.21 -12.25
CA SER A 361 -24.43 -8.88 -11.74
C SER A 361 -24.16 -9.77 -10.53
N VAL A 362 -25.19 -10.01 -9.70
CA VAL A 362 -25.08 -10.97 -8.59
C VAL A 362 -24.64 -12.35 -9.07
N GLN A 363 -25.14 -12.79 -10.23
CA GLN A 363 -24.75 -14.07 -10.83
C GLN A 363 -23.26 -14.13 -11.14
N ALA A 364 -22.67 -13.06 -11.69
CA ALA A 364 -21.23 -13.00 -11.95
C ALA A 364 -20.42 -13.14 -10.66
N TRP A 365 -20.84 -12.48 -9.58
CA TRP A 365 -20.18 -12.64 -8.29
C TRP A 365 -20.36 -14.05 -7.71
N GLN A 366 -21.54 -14.66 -7.83
CA GLN A 366 -21.78 -16.04 -7.40
C GLN A 366 -20.85 -17.01 -8.15
N ASN A 367 -20.71 -16.85 -9.46
CA ASN A 367 -19.81 -17.64 -10.29
C ASN A 367 -18.35 -17.51 -9.81
N LEU A 368 -17.88 -16.28 -9.52
CA LEU A 368 -16.54 -16.05 -8.96
C LEU A 368 -16.33 -16.81 -7.65
N ILE A 369 -17.29 -16.71 -6.72
CA ILE A 369 -17.21 -17.41 -5.44
C ILE A 369 -17.14 -18.92 -5.66
N GLU A 370 -17.99 -19.50 -6.51
CA GLU A 370 -17.94 -20.93 -6.76
C GLU A 370 -16.62 -21.39 -7.41
N ILE A 371 -16.10 -20.65 -8.39
CA ILE A 371 -14.81 -20.97 -9.02
C ILE A 371 -13.68 -20.93 -7.98
N TRP A 372 -13.57 -19.82 -7.24
CA TRP A 372 -12.50 -19.63 -6.26
C TRP A 372 -12.58 -20.68 -5.16
N MET A 373 -13.74 -20.83 -4.51
CA MET A 373 -13.84 -21.66 -3.32
C MET A 373 -13.66 -23.15 -3.61
N ASN A 374 -14.01 -23.59 -4.83
CA ASN A 374 -13.80 -24.97 -5.25
C ASN A 374 -12.39 -25.24 -5.80
N SER A 375 -11.62 -24.19 -6.11
CA SER A 375 -10.27 -24.30 -6.68
C SER A 375 -9.16 -23.68 -5.81
N GLU A 376 -9.50 -23.19 -4.60
CA GLU A 376 -8.60 -22.36 -3.78
C GLU A 376 -7.26 -23.05 -3.47
N SER A 377 -7.25 -24.36 -3.20
CA SER A 377 -5.99 -25.08 -2.92
C SER A 377 -5.03 -25.05 -4.11
N ILE A 378 -5.55 -25.19 -5.33
CA ILE A 378 -4.79 -25.15 -6.58
C ILE A 378 -4.28 -23.73 -6.83
N ILE A 379 -5.13 -22.72 -6.65
CA ILE A 379 -4.79 -21.31 -6.84
C ILE A 379 -3.62 -20.91 -5.91
N TYR A 380 -3.61 -21.38 -4.65
CA TYR A 380 -2.49 -21.15 -3.73
C TYR A 380 -1.17 -21.78 -4.20
N ILE A 381 -1.20 -22.81 -5.05
CA ILE A 381 -0.01 -23.46 -5.61
C ILE A 381 0.45 -22.72 -6.87
N ILE A 382 -0.46 -22.44 -7.81
CA ILE A 382 -0.14 -21.86 -9.13
C ILE A 382 -0.01 -20.34 -9.12
N GLY A 383 -0.48 -19.65 -8.09
CA GLY A 383 -0.28 -18.21 -7.90
C GLY A 383 1.13 -17.84 -7.41
N ASN A 384 2.00 -18.82 -7.18
CA ASN A 384 3.40 -18.63 -6.81
C ASN A 384 4.32 -19.04 -7.96
N LYS A 385 5.48 -18.39 -8.07
CA LYS A 385 6.48 -18.67 -9.10
C LYS A 385 6.88 -20.16 -9.07
N LYS A 386 7.27 -20.71 -10.22
CA LYS A 386 7.77 -22.08 -10.31
C LYS A 386 8.99 -22.24 -9.40
N GLY A 387 8.96 -23.25 -8.54
CA GLY A 387 10.00 -23.50 -7.53
C GLY A 387 9.70 -22.88 -6.16
N GLU A 388 8.58 -22.20 -6.00
CA GLU A 388 8.19 -21.57 -4.74
C GLU A 388 6.92 -22.16 -4.15
N ILE A 389 6.86 -22.23 -2.82
CA ILE A 389 5.65 -22.55 -2.07
C ILE A 389 5.14 -21.29 -1.36
N PRO A 390 3.86 -21.24 -0.95
CA PRO A 390 3.33 -20.11 -0.20
C PRO A 390 4.22 -19.73 1.01
N ARG A 391 4.48 -18.44 1.20
CA ARG A 391 5.23 -17.93 2.37
C ARG A 391 4.60 -18.37 3.69
N ILE A 392 5.38 -18.55 4.75
CA ILE A 392 4.85 -19.09 6.02
C ILE A 392 3.80 -18.16 6.67
N SER A 393 3.96 -16.84 6.48
CA SER A 393 3.02 -15.80 6.97
C SER A 393 1.66 -15.83 6.27
N ILE A 394 1.51 -16.61 5.18
CA ILE A 394 0.26 -16.75 4.43
C ILE A 394 -0.92 -17.14 5.32
N LEU A 395 -0.67 -17.91 6.39
CA LEU A 395 -1.72 -18.41 7.29
C LEU A 395 -2.43 -17.29 8.06
N ASP A 396 -1.77 -16.14 8.22
CA ASP A 396 -2.25 -15.00 9.00
C ASP A 396 -2.48 -13.76 8.13
N GLN A 397 -1.63 -13.54 7.10
CA GLN A 397 -1.62 -12.34 6.26
C GLN A 397 -2.39 -12.49 4.93
N ALA A 398 -2.67 -13.73 4.50
CA ALA A 398 -3.43 -14.04 3.30
C ALA A 398 -4.11 -15.42 3.44
N ALA A 399 -4.83 -15.61 4.54
CA ALA A 399 -5.40 -16.90 4.90
C ALA A 399 -6.47 -17.34 3.87
N PRO A 400 -6.57 -18.65 3.56
CA PRO A 400 -7.66 -19.17 2.75
C PRO A 400 -9.03 -18.77 3.31
N ILE A 401 -9.99 -18.54 2.41
CA ILE A 401 -11.33 -18.05 2.75
C ILE A 401 -12.41 -19.12 2.54
N SER A 402 -12.14 -20.17 1.75
CA SER A 402 -13.14 -21.18 1.38
C SER A 402 -13.76 -21.91 2.55
N LYS A 403 -13.00 -22.29 3.58
CA LYS A 403 -13.57 -22.98 4.76
C LYS A 403 -14.56 -22.12 5.52
N ASP A 404 -14.25 -20.83 5.68
CA ASP A 404 -15.12 -19.91 6.41
C ASP A 404 -16.44 -19.76 5.66
N PHE A 405 -16.38 -19.55 4.34
CA PHE A 405 -17.57 -19.46 3.49
C PHE A 405 -18.37 -20.77 3.47
N TYR A 406 -17.69 -21.91 3.32
CA TYR A 406 -18.33 -23.23 3.36
C TYR A 406 -19.13 -23.43 4.65
N ASN A 407 -18.53 -23.10 5.79
CA ASN A 407 -19.20 -23.20 7.09
C ASN A 407 -20.38 -22.23 7.22
N MET A 408 -20.24 -20.99 6.76
CA MET A 408 -21.31 -20.00 6.83
C MET A 408 -22.49 -20.34 5.94
N VAL A 409 -22.25 -20.80 4.70
CA VAL A 409 -23.29 -21.22 3.76
C VAL A 409 -24.02 -22.45 4.29
N ASN A 410 -23.28 -23.48 4.74
CA ASN A 410 -23.90 -24.73 5.22
C ASN A 410 -24.65 -24.56 6.54
N SER A 411 -24.21 -23.64 7.42
CA SER A 411 -24.94 -23.32 8.65
C SER A 411 -26.10 -22.36 8.42
N GLY A 412 -26.31 -21.86 7.20
CA GLY A 412 -27.34 -20.86 6.88
C GLY A 412 -27.07 -19.47 7.47
N LYS A 413 -25.85 -19.20 7.97
CA LYS A 413 -25.45 -17.89 8.49
C LYS A 413 -25.35 -16.83 7.40
N ILE A 414 -25.04 -17.26 6.18
CA ILE A 414 -25.09 -16.43 4.98
C ILE A 414 -25.93 -17.15 3.94
N ASN A 415 -26.79 -16.40 3.25
CA ASN A 415 -27.49 -16.88 2.08
C ASN A 415 -27.06 -16.03 0.89
N LEU A 416 -26.42 -16.69 -0.08
CA LEU A 416 -25.92 -16.05 -1.29
C LEU A 416 -26.82 -16.31 -2.52
N SER A 417 -27.93 -17.06 -2.40
CA SER A 417 -28.77 -17.45 -3.55
C SER A 417 -29.94 -16.51 -3.86
N ILE A 418 -30.41 -15.74 -2.87
CA ILE A 418 -31.68 -14.97 -2.97
C ILE A 418 -31.44 -13.49 -3.28
N ASP A 419 -30.21 -13.01 -3.17
CA ASP A 419 -29.89 -11.60 -3.34
C ASP A 419 -30.13 -11.16 -4.79
N LYS A 420 -31.00 -10.16 -4.95
CA LYS A 420 -31.26 -9.50 -6.25
C LYS A 420 -30.54 -8.16 -6.35
N ASP A 421 -30.18 -7.57 -5.22
CA ASP A 421 -29.46 -6.31 -5.14
C ASP A 421 -27.96 -6.55 -5.09
N LEU A 422 -27.23 -5.96 -6.04
CA LEU A 422 -25.79 -6.16 -6.20
C LEU A 422 -24.99 -5.53 -5.05
N GLU A 423 -25.39 -4.36 -4.57
CA GLU A 423 -24.66 -3.65 -3.51
C GLU A 423 -24.88 -4.32 -2.15
N GLU A 424 -26.09 -4.79 -1.87
CA GLU A 424 -26.38 -5.61 -0.70
C GLU A 424 -25.57 -6.90 -0.72
N PHE A 425 -25.45 -7.56 -1.88
CA PHE A 425 -24.65 -8.76 -2.06
C PHE A 425 -23.16 -8.50 -1.80
N LYS A 426 -22.57 -7.45 -2.40
CA LYS A 426 -21.18 -7.04 -2.17
C LYS A 426 -20.93 -6.75 -0.68
N LYS A 427 -21.84 -6.05 -0.02
CA LYS A 427 -21.76 -5.75 1.43
C LYS A 427 -21.81 -7.02 2.27
N LYS A 428 -22.66 -7.99 1.92
CA LYS A 428 -22.73 -9.30 2.58
C LYS A 428 -21.41 -10.05 2.45
N LEU A 429 -20.82 -10.12 1.25
CA LEU A 429 -19.49 -10.72 1.05
C LEU A 429 -18.41 -10.04 1.90
N CYS A 430 -18.36 -8.71 1.87
CA CYS A 430 -17.38 -7.92 2.60
C CYS A 430 -17.47 -8.13 4.12
N ASN A 431 -18.68 -8.31 4.65
CA ASN A 431 -18.91 -8.62 6.06
C ASN A 431 -18.55 -10.07 6.40
N ALA A 432 -18.93 -11.01 5.54
CA ALA A 432 -18.74 -12.44 5.76
C ALA A 432 -17.26 -12.86 5.83
N GLN A 433 -16.38 -12.24 5.04
CA GLN A 433 -14.95 -12.58 5.07
C GLN A 433 -14.29 -12.33 6.44
N GLY A 434 -14.86 -11.44 7.26
CA GLY A 434 -14.26 -10.99 8.51
C GLY A 434 -13.04 -10.08 8.32
N LYS A 435 -11.84 -10.62 8.52
CA LYS A 435 -10.57 -9.87 8.46
C LYS A 435 -10.15 -9.56 7.02
N ARG A 436 -9.37 -8.49 6.81
CA ARG A 436 -8.79 -8.13 5.50
C ARG A 436 -7.69 -9.08 5.01
N THR A 437 -7.11 -9.87 5.90
CA THR A 437 -5.94 -10.72 5.65
C THR A 437 -6.32 -12.08 5.03
N LYS A 438 -7.12 -12.04 3.96
CA LYS A 438 -7.59 -13.21 3.21
C LYS A 438 -6.91 -13.31 1.85
N GLY A 439 -6.72 -14.52 1.34
CA GLY A 439 -6.09 -14.73 0.03
C GLY A 439 -6.79 -13.98 -1.11
N MET A 440 -8.13 -13.99 -1.08
CA MET A 440 -8.99 -13.07 -1.83
C MET A 440 -9.72 -12.18 -0.83
N ASN A 441 -9.47 -10.88 -0.90
CA ASN A 441 -9.97 -9.87 0.03
C ASN A 441 -10.97 -8.94 -0.67
N PHE A 442 -12.13 -8.78 -0.03
CA PHE A 442 -13.23 -7.93 -0.49
C PHE A 442 -13.35 -6.60 0.28
N LYS A 443 -12.42 -6.28 1.21
CA LYS A 443 -12.56 -5.08 2.05
C LYS A 443 -12.46 -3.76 1.26
N ASN A 444 -11.77 -3.76 0.13
CA ASN A 444 -11.68 -2.59 -0.74
C ASN A 444 -13.02 -2.24 -1.42
N LEU A 445 -14.03 -3.13 -1.39
CA LEU A 445 -15.37 -2.84 -1.93
C LEU A 445 -16.13 -1.79 -1.12
N SER A 446 -15.80 -1.65 0.17
CA SER A 446 -16.42 -0.66 1.07
C SER A 446 -15.62 0.65 1.17
N GLU A 447 -14.56 0.81 0.39
CA GLU A 447 -13.75 2.02 0.36
C GLU A 447 -14.07 2.83 -0.91
N ASP A 448 -14.57 4.06 -0.73
CA ASP A 448 -15.10 4.95 -1.78
C ASP A 448 -14.16 5.19 -2.99
N ASN A 449 -12.86 4.92 -2.83
CA ASN A 449 -11.83 5.23 -3.83
C ASN A 449 -11.01 4.01 -4.31
N LYS A 450 -11.35 2.78 -3.90
CA LYS A 450 -10.56 1.59 -4.30
C LYS A 450 -11.33 0.54 -5.08
N HIS A 451 -12.63 0.34 -4.82
CA HIS A 451 -13.55 -0.60 -5.51
C HIS A 451 -12.88 -1.77 -6.26
N THR A 452 -12.05 -2.56 -5.56
CA THR A 452 -11.24 -3.65 -6.13
C THR A 452 -11.40 -4.93 -5.33
N ILE A 453 -11.11 -6.05 -5.97
CA ILE A 453 -10.84 -7.33 -5.31
C ILE A 453 -9.32 -7.47 -5.20
N GLU A 454 -8.80 -7.63 -3.98
CA GLU A 454 -7.36 -7.76 -3.70
C GLU A 454 -6.99 -9.24 -3.54
N PHE A 455 -5.98 -9.69 -4.28
CA PHE A 455 -5.39 -11.02 -4.19
C PHE A 455 -4.04 -10.91 -3.46
N ARG A 456 -3.96 -11.49 -2.27
CA ARG A 456 -2.82 -11.32 -1.33
C ARG A 456 -1.89 -12.54 -1.30
N LEU A 457 -2.28 -13.62 -1.96
CA LEU A 457 -1.61 -14.93 -1.83
C LEU A 457 -0.25 -15.06 -2.53
N PRO A 458 0.05 -14.36 -3.65
CA PRO A 458 1.36 -14.48 -4.27
C PRO A 458 2.49 -14.07 -3.32
N ASN A 459 3.62 -14.77 -3.38
CA ASN A 459 4.87 -14.28 -2.82
C ASN A 459 5.33 -13.01 -3.56
N GLY A 460 6.07 -12.14 -2.89
CA GLY A 460 6.66 -10.96 -3.50
C GLY A 460 7.70 -11.34 -4.55
N THR A 461 7.74 -10.59 -5.65
CA THR A 461 8.64 -10.83 -6.78
C THR A 461 9.00 -9.52 -7.49
N ILE A 462 10.19 -9.48 -8.08
CA ILE A 462 10.63 -8.44 -9.04
C ILE A 462 10.86 -9.04 -10.44
N ASP A 463 10.30 -10.22 -10.68
CA ASP A 463 10.22 -10.84 -12.00
C ASP A 463 8.89 -10.46 -12.66
N SER A 464 8.98 -9.68 -13.74
CA SER A 464 7.86 -9.15 -14.48
C SER A 464 6.97 -10.25 -15.06
N ASN A 465 7.55 -11.36 -15.51
CA ASN A 465 6.78 -12.50 -16.04
C ASN A 465 5.88 -13.11 -14.98
N THR A 466 6.39 -13.25 -13.74
CA THR A 466 5.59 -13.77 -12.63
C THR A 466 4.41 -12.85 -12.32
N TRP A 467 4.61 -11.52 -12.35
CA TRP A 467 3.52 -10.54 -12.19
C TRP A 467 2.48 -10.65 -13.29
N ILE A 468 2.91 -10.66 -14.55
CA ILE A 468 2.01 -10.71 -15.72
C ILE A 468 1.20 -12.02 -15.74
N GLU A 469 1.84 -13.16 -15.48
CA GLU A 469 1.15 -14.45 -15.34
C GLU A 469 0.13 -14.40 -14.19
N ASN A 470 0.48 -13.88 -13.03
CA ASN A 470 -0.48 -13.77 -11.94
C ASN A 470 -1.63 -12.80 -12.23
N ILE A 471 -1.38 -11.68 -12.91
CA ILE A 471 -2.41 -10.76 -13.39
C ILE A 471 -3.37 -11.47 -14.34
N ASN A 472 -2.85 -12.24 -15.31
CA ASN A 472 -3.67 -13.03 -16.23
C ASN A 472 -4.51 -14.09 -15.51
N LEU A 473 -3.94 -14.76 -14.50
CA LEU A 473 -4.69 -15.72 -13.69
C LEU A 473 -5.84 -15.05 -12.92
N PHE A 474 -5.55 -14.00 -12.14
CA PHE A 474 -6.57 -13.37 -11.31
C PHE A 474 -7.57 -12.56 -12.11
N GLY A 475 -7.13 -11.78 -13.10
CA GLY A 475 -8.00 -11.10 -14.04
C GLY A 475 -8.85 -12.08 -14.86
N GLY A 476 -8.28 -13.22 -15.26
CA GLY A 476 -9.00 -14.28 -15.97
C GLY A 476 -10.11 -14.90 -15.12
N LEU A 477 -9.89 -15.09 -13.81
CA LEU A 477 -10.92 -15.55 -12.86
C LEU A 477 -12.10 -14.57 -12.79
N ILE A 478 -11.82 -13.26 -12.76
CA ILE A 478 -12.86 -12.23 -12.77
C ILE A 478 -13.58 -12.21 -14.13
N LYS A 479 -12.83 -12.27 -15.24
CA LYS A 479 -13.38 -12.29 -16.59
C LYS A 479 -14.35 -13.45 -16.79
N ILE A 480 -13.92 -14.67 -16.47
CA ILE A 480 -14.76 -15.86 -16.71
C ILE A 480 -16.02 -15.87 -15.85
N ALA A 481 -15.98 -15.28 -14.66
CA ALA A 481 -17.15 -15.17 -13.80
C ALA A 481 -18.26 -14.30 -14.42
N GLU A 482 -17.88 -13.18 -15.04
CA GLU A 482 -18.77 -12.32 -15.82
C GLU A 482 -19.24 -13.03 -17.11
N ASP A 483 -18.33 -13.66 -17.85
CA ASP A 483 -18.67 -14.38 -19.07
C ASP A 483 -19.67 -15.51 -18.80
N LEU A 484 -19.48 -16.29 -17.72
CA LEU A 484 -20.41 -17.33 -17.29
C LEU A 484 -21.81 -16.75 -17.01
N ALA A 485 -21.91 -15.59 -16.37
CA ALA A 485 -23.20 -14.97 -16.09
C ALA A 485 -23.93 -14.59 -17.39
N ASN A 486 -23.19 -14.12 -18.40
CA ASN A 486 -23.73 -13.83 -19.72
C ASN A 486 -24.13 -15.10 -20.47
N ILE A 487 -23.30 -16.15 -20.44
CA ILE A 487 -23.58 -17.45 -21.07
C ILE A 487 -24.80 -18.13 -20.45
N GLN A 488 -24.96 -18.06 -19.13
CA GLN A 488 -26.07 -18.66 -18.38
C GLN A 488 -27.42 -18.01 -18.74
N GLN A 489 -27.43 -16.74 -19.15
CA GLN A 489 -28.65 -16.05 -19.60
C GLN A 489 -29.09 -16.47 -21.01
N LYS A 490 -28.17 -16.96 -21.85
CA LYS A 490 -28.50 -17.42 -23.20
C LYS A 490 -29.31 -18.71 -23.15
N VAL A 491 -30.25 -18.84 -24.09
CA VAL A 491 -30.90 -20.14 -24.34
C VAL A 491 -29.89 -21.10 -24.97
N GLU A 492 -30.05 -22.41 -24.75
CA GLU A 492 -29.06 -23.42 -25.12
C GLU A 492 -28.69 -23.42 -26.61
N LEU A 493 -29.66 -23.14 -27.49
CA LEU A 493 -29.48 -23.08 -28.94
C LEU A 493 -28.62 -21.89 -29.41
N GLU A 494 -28.48 -20.85 -28.58
CA GLU A 494 -27.67 -19.65 -28.89
C GLU A 494 -26.22 -19.76 -28.41
N ARG A 495 -25.90 -20.83 -27.66
CA ARG A 495 -24.57 -21.02 -27.09
C ARG A 495 -23.60 -21.60 -28.12
N THR A 496 -22.42 -21.00 -28.22
CA THR A 496 -21.34 -21.56 -29.04
C THR A 496 -20.79 -22.84 -28.41
N GLU A 497 -20.03 -23.62 -29.17
CA GLU A 497 -19.41 -24.84 -28.65
C GLU A 497 -18.38 -24.52 -27.54
N GLU A 498 -17.68 -23.40 -27.66
CA GLU A 498 -16.77 -22.90 -26.63
C GLU A 498 -17.52 -22.55 -25.34
N GLU A 499 -18.67 -21.89 -25.44
CA GLU A 499 -19.51 -21.55 -24.29
C GLU A 499 -20.09 -22.79 -23.60
N LYS A 500 -20.49 -23.80 -24.36
CA LYS A 500 -20.92 -25.10 -23.82
C LYS A 500 -19.78 -25.80 -23.09
N ASN A 501 -18.57 -25.80 -23.66
CA ASN A 501 -17.40 -26.36 -23.02
C ASN A 501 -17.04 -25.63 -21.72
N ILE A 502 -17.13 -24.30 -21.69
CA ILE A 502 -16.95 -23.49 -20.47
C ILE A 502 -17.96 -23.89 -19.39
N LEU A 503 -19.25 -24.05 -19.73
CA LEU A 503 -20.27 -24.51 -18.78
C LEU A 503 -19.97 -25.90 -18.24
N VAL A 504 -19.54 -26.84 -19.10
CA VAL A 504 -19.12 -28.18 -18.67
C VAL A 504 -17.95 -28.11 -17.69
N CYS A 505 -16.93 -27.30 -17.97
CA CYS A 505 -15.80 -27.11 -17.07
C CYS A 505 -16.23 -26.52 -15.72
N PHE A 506 -17.13 -25.53 -15.74
CA PHE A 506 -17.67 -24.92 -14.54
C PHE A 506 -18.43 -25.93 -13.67
N GLU A 507 -19.30 -26.74 -14.26
CA GLU A 507 -20.01 -27.82 -13.56
C GLU A 507 -19.06 -28.88 -13.00
N ASN A 508 -17.99 -29.22 -13.73
CA ASN A 508 -16.99 -30.16 -13.26
C ASN A 508 -16.27 -29.67 -12.00
N ILE A 509 -15.91 -28.39 -11.94
CA ILE A 509 -15.29 -27.77 -10.76
C ILE A 509 -16.25 -27.76 -9.56
N ARG A 510 -17.55 -27.51 -9.78
CA ARG A 510 -18.56 -27.53 -8.71
C ARG A 510 -18.74 -28.89 -8.05
N ASN A 511 -18.43 -29.97 -8.76
CA ASN A 511 -18.80 -31.31 -8.32
C ASN A 511 -17.77 -32.03 -7.42
N LYS A 512 -16.56 -31.46 -7.18
CA LYS A 512 -15.46 -31.99 -6.32
C LYS A 512 -15.15 -33.50 -6.43
N LYS A 513 -15.62 -34.19 -7.47
CA LYS A 513 -15.29 -35.60 -7.78
C LYS A 513 -13.95 -35.74 -8.49
N LEU A 514 -13.45 -34.63 -9.01
CA LEU A 514 -12.19 -34.56 -9.72
C LEU A 514 -11.00 -34.61 -8.76
N THR A 515 -9.89 -35.16 -9.23
CA THR A 515 -8.57 -34.96 -8.63
C THR A 515 -8.17 -33.48 -8.72
N GLU A 516 -7.19 -33.06 -7.91
CA GLU A 516 -6.66 -31.69 -7.99
C GLU A 516 -6.06 -31.38 -9.36
N GLN A 517 -5.46 -32.36 -10.03
CA GLN A 517 -4.89 -32.18 -11.37
C GLN A 517 -5.98 -32.04 -12.46
N GLU A 518 -7.05 -32.83 -12.39
CA GLU A 518 -8.19 -32.66 -13.30
C GLU A 518 -8.88 -31.31 -13.05
N THR A 519 -9.05 -30.92 -11.79
CA THR A 519 -9.61 -29.61 -11.41
C THR A 519 -8.74 -28.46 -11.94
N LEU A 520 -7.41 -28.60 -11.89
CA LEU A 520 -6.47 -27.63 -12.48
C LEU A 520 -6.74 -27.48 -13.98
N GLU A 521 -6.85 -28.57 -14.74
CA GLU A 521 -7.07 -28.48 -16.18
C GLU A 521 -8.42 -27.85 -16.52
N GLN A 522 -9.50 -28.17 -15.77
CA GLN A 522 -10.79 -27.48 -15.93
C GLN A 522 -10.66 -25.99 -15.66
N LEU A 523 -9.91 -25.60 -14.62
CA LEU A 523 -9.69 -24.19 -14.27
C LEU A 523 -8.91 -23.47 -15.35
N LEU A 524 -7.79 -24.04 -15.80
CA LEU A 524 -6.94 -23.45 -16.84
C LEU A 524 -7.68 -23.37 -18.17
N GLN A 525 -8.51 -24.35 -18.53
CA GLN A 525 -9.30 -24.33 -19.74
C GLN A 525 -10.26 -23.14 -19.79
N MET A 526 -10.87 -22.81 -18.65
CA MET A 526 -11.79 -21.68 -18.51
C MET A 526 -11.09 -20.32 -18.40
N VAL A 527 -9.95 -20.27 -17.71
CA VAL A 527 -9.34 -19.01 -17.25
C VAL A 527 -8.19 -18.54 -18.13
N ILE A 528 -7.45 -19.47 -18.75
CA ILE A 528 -6.17 -19.20 -19.42
C ILE A 528 -6.23 -19.68 -20.89
N PRO A 529 -5.81 -18.85 -21.86
CA PRO A 529 -5.63 -19.28 -23.26
C PRO A 529 -4.66 -20.44 -23.37
N GLU A 530 -4.90 -21.35 -24.32
CA GLU A 530 -4.18 -22.61 -24.44
C GLU A 530 -2.65 -22.45 -24.47
N GLU A 531 -2.17 -21.51 -25.27
CA GLU A 531 -0.77 -21.16 -25.47
C GLU A 531 -0.04 -20.74 -24.18
N ASN A 532 -0.79 -20.27 -23.17
CA ASN A 532 -0.25 -19.75 -21.92
C ASN A 532 -0.44 -20.71 -20.73
N ARG A 533 -1.08 -21.87 -20.92
CA ARG A 533 -1.39 -22.80 -19.81
C ARG A 533 -0.17 -23.49 -19.22
N GLU A 534 0.88 -23.68 -20.02
CA GLU A 534 2.01 -24.53 -19.64
C GLU A 534 2.78 -23.99 -18.43
N CYS A 535 2.91 -22.67 -18.28
CA CYS A 535 3.58 -22.10 -17.12
C CYS A 535 2.86 -22.48 -15.80
N TYR A 536 1.52 -22.45 -15.77
CA TYR A 536 0.73 -22.85 -14.61
C TYR A 536 0.78 -24.35 -14.33
N ARG A 537 0.79 -25.20 -15.38
CA ARG A 537 0.99 -26.65 -15.23
C ARG A 537 2.34 -26.96 -14.59
N GLN A 538 3.39 -26.26 -15.03
CA GLN A 538 4.73 -26.42 -14.46
C GLN A 538 4.82 -25.91 -13.02
N ARG A 539 4.19 -24.76 -12.71
CA ARG A 539 4.05 -24.26 -11.34
C ARG A 539 3.37 -25.31 -10.46
N TYR A 540 2.22 -25.85 -10.87
CA TYR A 540 1.52 -26.88 -10.11
C TYR A 540 2.40 -28.11 -9.88
N LYS A 541 2.97 -28.68 -10.94
CA LYS A 541 3.79 -29.90 -10.89
C LYS A 541 4.97 -29.78 -9.92
N ILE A 542 5.67 -28.66 -9.93
CA ILE A 542 6.85 -28.43 -9.09
C ILE A 542 6.44 -27.98 -7.68
N ASN A 543 5.60 -26.97 -7.57
CA ASN A 543 5.26 -26.35 -6.30
C ASN A 543 4.45 -27.29 -5.42
N ALA A 544 3.56 -28.12 -6.00
CA ALA A 544 2.84 -29.14 -5.23
C ALA A 544 3.81 -30.14 -4.59
N ARG A 545 4.82 -30.62 -5.32
CA ARG A 545 5.86 -31.52 -4.78
C ARG A 545 6.67 -30.87 -3.67
N LEU A 546 7.03 -29.60 -3.81
CA LEU A 546 7.73 -28.85 -2.77
C LEU A 546 6.86 -28.63 -1.53
N LEU A 547 5.56 -28.40 -1.72
CA LEU A 547 4.60 -28.25 -0.63
C LEU A 547 4.37 -29.58 0.10
N GLU A 548 4.34 -30.72 -0.61
CA GLU A 548 4.33 -32.05 -0.01
C GLU A 548 5.53 -32.27 0.92
N ALA A 549 6.72 -31.85 0.49
CA ALA A 549 7.93 -31.93 1.32
C ALA A 549 7.85 -31.03 2.57
N ASN A 550 7.06 -29.94 2.53
CA ASN A 550 6.79 -29.08 3.69
C ASN A 550 5.46 -29.45 4.37
N SER A 551 5.43 -30.63 4.99
CA SER A 551 4.23 -31.20 5.62
C SER A 551 3.57 -30.28 6.66
N LYS A 552 4.37 -29.49 7.41
CA LYS A 552 3.85 -28.54 8.41
C LYS A 552 3.00 -27.44 7.76
N LEU A 553 3.52 -26.81 6.71
CA LEU A 553 2.79 -25.77 5.98
C LEU A 553 1.58 -26.36 5.25
N LYS A 554 1.77 -27.47 4.53
CA LYS A 554 0.68 -28.17 3.82
C LYS A 554 -0.48 -28.50 4.75
N ASN A 555 -0.19 -29.11 5.90
CA ASN A 555 -1.23 -29.48 6.86
C ASN A 555 -1.95 -28.26 7.47
N SER A 556 -1.22 -27.16 7.64
CA SER A 556 -1.80 -25.92 8.16
C SER A 556 -2.73 -25.25 7.14
N LEU A 557 -2.35 -25.25 5.85
CA LEU A 557 -3.20 -24.78 4.75
C LEU A 557 -4.42 -25.68 4.56
N LYS A 558 -4.22 -27.00 4.53
CA LYS A 558 -5.31 -27.99 4.37
C LYS A 558 -6.43 -27.82 5.41
N LYS A 559 -6.08 -27.45 6.65
CA LYS A 559 -7.06 -27.18 7.71
C LYS A 559 -7.92 -25.94 7.45
N LYS A 560 -7.48 -25.03 6.57
CA LYS A 560 -8.14 -23.76 6.22
C LYS A 560 -8.90 -23.80 4.89
N PHE A 561 -8.75 -24.86 4.08
CA PHE A 561 -9.55 -25.06 2.88
C PHE A 561 -10.90 -25.73 3.18
N ALA A 562 -11.90 -25.49 2.32
CA ALA A 562 -13.22 -26.10 2.43
C ALA A 562 -13.18 -27.62 2.29
N GLU A 563 -13.90 -28.32 3.17
CA GLU A 563 -13.97 -29.79 3.23
C GLU A 563 -14.89 -30.38 2.14
N GLY A 564 -15.84 -29.60 1.62
CA GLY A 564 -16.76 -30.00 0.55
C GLY A 564 -16.90 -28.94 -0.52
N ALA A 565 -17.68 -29.23 -1.57
CA ALA A 565 -17.95 -28.27 -2.63
C ALA A 565 -18.86 -27.15 -2.11
N ILE A 566 -18.61 -25.92 -2.55
CA ILE A 566 -19.53 -24.81 -2.35
C ILE A 566 -20.34 -24.64 -3.63
N ILE A 567 -21.65 -24.83 -3.48
CA ILE A 567 -22.64 -24.63 -4.55
C ILE A 567 -23.72 -23.70 -3.99
N ILE A 568 -23.76 -22.47 -4.49
CA ILE A 568 -24.76 -21.47 -4.16
C ILE A 568 -26.10 -21.92 -4.77
N GLY A 569 -27.18 -21.83 -4.00
CA GLY A 569 -28.52 -22.28 -4.42
C GLY A 569 -28.84 -23.77 -4.22
N LYS A 570 -27.88 -24.59 -3.77
CA LYS A 570 -28.06 -26.05 -3.55
C LYS A 570 -29.24 -26.41 -2.64
N GLN A 571 -29.44 -25.64 -1.57
CA GLN A 571 -30.49 -25.89 -0.57
C GLN A 571 -31.89 -25.43 -1.03
N GLU A 572 -31.95 -24.43 -1.92
CA GLU A 572 -33.19 -23.89 -2.46
C GLU A 572 -33.77 -24.80 -3.53
N LEU A 573 -32.92 -25.43 -4.35
CA LEU A 573 -33.30 -26.51 -5.27
C LEU A 573 -33.93 -27.70 -4.51
N GLY A 574 -33.27 -28.15 -3.45
CA GLY A 574 -33.79 -29.23 -2.59
C GLY A 574 -35.10 -28.86 -1.88
N ARG A 575 -35.26 -27.60 -1.41
CA ARG A 575 -36.50 -27.13 -0.80
C ARG A 575 -37.64 -26.97 -1.81
N ARG A 576 -37.42 -26.42 -3.01
CA ARG A 576 -38.46 -26.31 -4.06
C ARG A 576 -39.01 -27.69 -4.44
N ILE A 577 -38.12 -28.68 -4.55
CA ILE A 577 -38.51 -30.05 -4.89
C ILE A 577 -39.24 -30.76 -3.75
N LEU A 578 -38.86 -30.52 -2.49
CA LEU A 578 -39.49 -31.15 -1.33
C LEU A 578 -40.76 -30.43 -0.85
N ALA A 579 -40.94 -29.13 -1.10
CA ALA A 579 -41.97 -28.31 -0.47
C ALA A 579 -43.09 -27.82 -1.38
N THR A 580 -42.89 -27.64 -2.70
CA THR A 580 -43.90 -26.93 -3.53
C THR A 580 -44.43 -27.70 -4.74
N GLY A 581 -43.83 -28.83 -5.14
CA GLY A 581 -44.30 -29.57 -6.33
C GLY A 581 -44.24 -28.75 -7.62
N ASP A 582 -43.47 -27.65 -7.63
CA ASP A 582 -43.29 -26.80 -8.80
C ASP A 582 -42.56 -27.56 -9.92
N ARG A 583 -42.86 -27.19 -11.17
CA ARG A 583 -42.16 -27.74 -12.34
C ARG A 583 -40.69 -27.33 -12.30
N VAL A 584 -39.83 -28.30 -12.03
CA VAL A 584 -38.38 -28.24 -12.24
C VAL A 584 -38.03 -28.80 -13.62
N THR A 585 -37.00 -28.24 -14.25
CA THR A 585 -36.42 -28.74 -15.51
C THR A 585 -35.75 -30.11 -15.28
N GLY A 586 -35.51 -30.86 -16.37
CA GLY A 586 -34.90 -32.20 -16.29
C GLY A 586 -33.52 -32.22 -15.61
N ASP A 587 -32.73 -31.17 -15.85
CA ASP A 587 -31.40 -31.01 -15.26
C ASP A 587 -31.46 -30.65 -13.77
N GLU A 588 -32.40 -29.77 -13.38
CA GLU A 588 -32.65 -29.44 -11.97
C GLU A 588 -33.10 -30.67 -11.17
N TYR A 589 -33.88 -31.57 -11.78
CA TYR A 589 -34.27 -32.83 -11.16
C TYR A 589 -33.07 -33.79 -10.98
N GLY A 590 -32.18 -33.87 -11.97
CA GLY A 590 -30.98 -34.71 -11.90
C GLY A 590 -30.04 -34.28 -10.76
N VAL A 591 -29.75 -32.99 -10.66
CA VAL A 591 -28.92 -32.40 -9.60
C VAL A 591 -29.57 -32.63 -8.23
N ALA A 592 -30.87 -32.39 -8.10
CA ALA A 592 -31.57 -32.56 -6.83
C ALA A 592 -31.74 -34.01 -6.39
N SER A 593 -31.94 -34.94 -7.32
CA SER A 593 -32.06 -36.37 -7.02
C SER A 593 -30.77 -36.92 -6.41
N GLY A 594 -29.61 -36.45 -6.89
CA GLY A 594 -28.30 -36.73 -6.28
C GLY A 594 -28.21 -36.19 -4.86
N ILE A 595 -28.65 -34.94 -4.63
CA ILE A 595 -28.62 -34.27 -3.33
C ILE A 595 -29.53 -34.97 -2.30
N ILE A 596 -30.74 -35.36 -2.72
CA ILE A 596 -31.69 -36.09 -1.86
C ILE A 596 -31.13 -37.47 -1.51
N SER A 597 -30.50 -38.16 -2.47
CA SER A 597 -29.88 -39.47 -2.24
C SER A 597 -28.71 -39.41 -1.26
N GLU A 598 -27.83 -38.40 -1.38
CA GLU A 598 -26.74 -38.14 -0.43
C GLU A 598 -27.26 -37.80 0.98
N GLY A 599 -28.29 -36.96 1.07
CA GLY A 599 -28.95 -36.61 2.33
C GLY A 599 -29.54 -37.82 3.05
N LEU A 600 -30.25 -38.68 2.30
CA LEU A 600 -30.85 -39.92 2.82
C LEU A 600 -29.80 -40.96 3.26
N MET A 601 -28.66 -41.03 2.58
CA MET A 601 -27.54 -41.88 3.01
C MET A 601 -26.97 -41.39 4.35
N SER A 602 -26.74 -40.08 4.51
CA SER A 602 -26.21 -39.54 5.79
C SER A 602 -27.18 -39.73 6.98
N ILE A 603 -28.48 -39.73 6.72
CA ILE A 603 -29.51 -40.00 7.74
C ILE A 603 -29.54 -41.49 8.11
N LYS A 604 -29.34 -42.39 7.14
CA LYS A 604 -29.20 -43.83 7.39
C LYS A 604 -27.97 -44.15 8.21
N ASP A 605 -26.84 -43.49 7.95
CA ASP A 605 -25.60 -43.69 8.70
C ASP A 605 -25.71 -43.16 10.14
N LYS A 606 -26.33 -41.99 10.34
CA LYS A 606 -26.64 -41.47 11.69
C LYS A 606 -27.67 -42.30 12.48
N LYS A 607 -28.48 -43.12 11.81
CA LYS A 607 -29.40 -44.07 12.45
C LYS A 607 -28.76 -45.42 12.78
N LYS A 608 -27.58 -45.73 12.25
CA LYS A 608 -26.80 -46.94 12.61
C LYS A 608 -25.88 -46.70 13.82
N GLU A 609 -25.59 -45.44 14.16
CA GLU A 609 -24.77 -45.03 15.31
C GLU A 609 -25.59 -44.69 16.58
N LYS A 610 -26.92 -44.89 16.55
CA LYS A 610 -27.81 -44.92 17.71
C LYS A 610 -28.34 -46.33 17.89
#